data_AF-A0ABD3IUA3-F1
#
_entry.id   AF-A0ABD3IUA3-F1
#
_cell.length_a   1.000
_cell.length_b   1.000
_cell.length_c   1.000
_cell.angle_alpha   90.00
_cell.angle_beta   90.00
_cell.angle_gamma   90.00
#
_symmetry.space_group_name_H-M   'P 1'
#
loop_
_entity.id
_entity.type
_entity.pdbx_description
1 polymer ?
#
loop_
_entity_poly.entity_id
_entity_poly.type
_entity_poly.pdbx_seq_one_letter_code
_entity_poly.pdbx_strand_id
1 'polypeptide(L)'
;MYRVANASEFLVIAGFGISDIKIVKKGWVLPGQSCAVFDVTPVNYTFELQAMSAEKLPFVLPAVFTIGPRVDDEASLVKYAKLLSPHDKLSHHAKELVQGIIEGETRVLAASMTMEEIFRGTKEFKQEVFGKVQLELNQFGLLIYNANVKQLVEAANQAKVDVSEARMKGEIGAKLSEAQALQNAAKIEAETKIIATQRQGEGKKEEIRVRTQVMVYENEREAEVAEANALAKKKAGWTKEAEVAQVEGAKSVALREAQLQWEVERMNGLTLTEKLKAEFLSQATVDYETKVLEANWELYRKQKDTEAVLYEKEKEKEAEAQKAIAVAGLFTRQQLADAEFYAKKRETEALVALAQAQGTYLRTLLEALGGDYAALRD
;
A
#
# COMPACT_ATOMS: atom_id res chain seq x y z
N MET A 1 -22.33 20.75 1.38
CA MET A 1 -21.25 20.80 0.37
C MET A 1 -21.75 21.58 -0.85
N TYR A 2 -20.98 22.54 -1.38
CA TYR A 2 -21.35 23.23 -2.62
C TYR A 2 -20.94 22.38 -3.83
N ARG A 3 -21.84 22.18 -4.79
CA ARG A 3 -21.58 21.43 -6.02
C ARG A 3 -22.00 22.23 -7.24
N VAL A 4 -21.26 22.05 -8.33
CA VAL A 4 -21.47 22.68 -9.63
C VAL A 4 -21.45 21.58 -10.68
N ALA A 5 -22.47 21.52 -11.55
CA ALA A 5 -22.52 20.60 -12.68
C ALA A 5 -21.82 21.18 -13.91
N ASN A 6 -21.37 20.29 -14.80
CA ASN A 6 -20.78 20.66 -16.09
C ASN A 6 -21.83 21.29 -17.05
N ALA A 7 -21.36 21.82 -18.18
CA ALA A 7 -22.21 22.51 -19.16
C ALA A 7 -23.39 21.66 -19.64
N SER A 8 -23.17 20.37 -19.88
CA SER A 8 -24.19 19.40 -20.31
C SER A 8 -24.86 18.63 -19.16
N GLU A 9 -24.55 18.94 -17.90
CA GLU A 9 -25.05 18.18 -16.74
C GLU A 9 -26.00 19.01 -15.87
N PHE A 10 -26.88 18.34 -15.13
CA PHE A 10 -27.72 18.96 -14.10
C PHE A 10 -27.61 18.20 -12.79
N LEU A 11 -27.67 18.93 -11.67
CA LEU A 11 -27.71 18.35 -10.33
C LEU A 11 -29.15 18.10 -9.94
N VAL A 12 -29.43 16.88 -9.51
CA VAL A 12 -30.68 16.43 -8.89
C VAL A 12 -30.45 16.37 -7.40
N ILE A 13 -31.11 17.24 -6.65
CA ILE A 13 -31.07 17.26 -5.19
C ILE A 13 -32.42 16.80 -4.66
N ALA A 14 -32.41 15.77 -3.83
CA ALA A 14 -33.58 15.23 -3.14
C ALA A 14 -33.25 15.00 -1.66
N GLY A 15 -34.26 14.93 -0.79
CA GLY A 15 -34.06 14.66 0.64
C GLY A 15 -34.57 15.79 1.53
N PHE A 16 -33.97 15.94 2.71
CA PHE A 16 -34.53 16.78 3.78
C PHE A 16 -34.88 18.21 3.31
N GLY A 17 -36.16 18.58 3.45
CA GLY A 17 -36.71 19.89 3.05
C GLY A 17 -37.10 20.03 1.56
N ILE A 18 -37.03 18.97 0.76
CA ILE A 18 -37.44 18.93 -0.65
C ILE A 18 -38.50 17.84 -0.81
N SER A 19 -39.67 18.20 -1.35
CA SER A 19 -40.84 17.29 -1.43
C SER A 19 -40.77 16.28 -2.58
N ASP A 20 -40.10 16.59 -3.68
CA ASP A 20 -39.97 15.71 -4.85
C ASP A 20 -38.52 15.69 -5.32
N ILE A 21 -38.15 16.50 -6.32
CA ILE A 21 -36.77 16.64 -6.80
C ILE A 21 -36.52 18.12 -7.13
N LYS A 22 -35.33 18.62 -6.78
CA LYS A 22 -34.85 19.94 -7.18
C LYS A 22 -33.73 19.80 -8.21
N ILE A 23 -33.92 20.37 -9.41
CA ILE A 23 -32.93 20.37 -10.49
C ILE A 23 -32.23 21.73 -10.54
N VAL A 24 -30.91 21.74 -10.41
CA VAL A 24 -30.10 22.97 -10.44
C VAL A 24 -28.76 22.77 -11.15
N LYS A 25 -28.22 23.82 -11.77
CA LYS A 25 -26.84 23.80 -12.32
C LYS A 25 -25.76 23.92 -11.23
N LYS A 26 -26.07 24.64 -10.15
CA LYS A 26 -25.17 24.84 -9.00
C LYS A 26 -25.98 25.03 -7.73
N GLY A 27 -25.51 24.48 -6.62
CA GLY A 27 -26.27 24.56 -5.38
C GLY A 27 -25.54 24.00 -4.16
N TRP A 28 -26.05 24.37 -2.99
CA TRP A 28 -25.65 23.77 -1.71
C TRP A 28 -26.44 22.49 -1.48
N VAL A 29 -25.73 21.40 -1.22
CA VAL A 29 -26.30 20.13 -0.74
C VAL A 29 -26.16 20.13 0.79
N LEU A 30 -27.29 20.16 1.49
CA LEU A 30 -27.35 20.18 2.96
C LEU A 30 -27.21 18.76 3.55
N PRO A 31 -26.79 18.61 4.82
CA PRO A 31 -26.83 17.33 5.51
C PRO A 31 -28.25 16.75 5.51
N GLY A 32 -28.41 15.49 5.07
CA GLY A 32 -29.71 14.85 4.86
C GLY A 32 -30.29 15.00 3.45
N GLN A 33 -29.58 15.65 2.52
CA GLN A 33 -29.91 15.69 1.10
C GLN A 33 -28.98 14.79 0.28
N SER A 34 -29.56 14.03 -0.64
CA SER A 34 -28.87 13.24 -1.66
C SER A 34 -28.74 14.04 -2.94
N CYS A 35 -27.59 13.95 -3.59
CA CYS A 35 -27.29 14.62 -4.85
C CYS A 35 -26.87 13.61 -5.91
N ALA A 36 -27.61 13.55 -7.02
CA ALA A 36 -27.27 12.83 -8.24
C ALA A 36 -26.97 13.82 -9.38
N VAL A 37 -26.22 13.36 -10.37
CA VAL A 37 -25.89 14.16 -11.57
C VAL A 37 -26.36 13.36 -12.79
N PHE A 38 -27.03 14.02 -13.73
CA PHE A 38 -27.38 13.41 -15.01
C PHE A 38 -26.94 14.31 -16.17
N ASP A 39 -26.59 13.68 -17.28
CA ASP A 39 -26.22 14.34 -18.54
C ASP A 39 -27.47 14.53 -19.41
N VAL A 40 -27.58 15.69 -20.05
CA VAL A 40 -28.66 16.01 -21.00
C VAL A 40 -28.24 15.88 -22.46
N THR A 41 -27.01 15.43 -22.73
CA THR A 41 -26.50 15.27 -24.09
C THR A 41 -27.35 14.26 -24.88
N PRO A 42 -27.81 14.61 -26.10
CA PRO A 42 -28.54 13.68 -26.95
C PRO A 42 -27.71 12.46 -27.32
N VAL A 43 -28.34 11.28 -27.29
CA VAL A 43 -27.71 9.99 -27.58
C VAL A 43 -28.27 9.43 -28.89
N ASN A 44 -27.39 8.82 -29.68
CA ASN A 44 -27.77 8.14 -30.92
C ASN A 44 -28.16 6.68 -30.63
N TYR A 45 -29.39 6.33 -30.99
CA TYR A 45 -29.95 4.99 -30.90
C TYR A 45 -30.06 4.40 -32.30
N THR A 46 -29.19 3.44 -32.59
CA THR A 46 -29.22 2.65 -33.83
C THR A 46 -30.04 1.40 -33.61
N PHE A 47 -30.98 1.12 -34.51
CA PHE A 47 -31.82 -0.06 -34.44
C PHE A 47 -32.05 -0.65 -35.82
N GLU A 48 -32.14 -1.97 -35.86
CA GLU A 48 -32.46 -2.76 -37.06
C GLU A 48 -33.77 -3.48 -36.78
N LEU A 49 -34.88 -2.82 -37.13
CA LEU A 49 -36.20 -3.38 -36.85
C LEU A 49 -36.54 -4.45 -37.88
N GLN A 50 -36.74 -5.68 -37.41
CA GLN A 50 -37.41 -6.71 -38.18
C GLN A 50 -38.92 -6.54 -38.02
N ALA A 51 -39.61 -6.21 -39.11
CA ALA A 51 -41.04 -5.99 -39.13
C ALA A 51 -41.71 -6.79 -40.25
N MET A 52 -43.03 -6.89 -40.19
CA MET A 52 -43.86 -7.48 -41.23
C MET A 52 -44.82 -6.43 -41.78
N SER A 53 -44.97 -6.36 -43.10
CA SER A 53 -45.97 -5.49 -43.74
C SER A 53 -47.39 -6.01 -43.49
N ALA A 54 -48.41 -5.23 -43.89
CA ALA A 54 -49.81 -5.69 -43.94
C ALA A 54 -49.98 -6.98 -44.77
N GLU A 55 -49.14 -7.17 -45.78
CA GLU A 55 -49.10 -8.35 -46.66
C GLU A 55 -48.28 -9.52 -46.07
N LYS A 56 -47.81 -9.38 -44.83
CA LYS A 56 -46.97 -10.36 -44.11
C LYS A 56 -45.62 -10.61 -44.78
N LEU A 57 -45.09 -9.64 -45.51
CA LEU A 57 -43.74 -9.73 -46.05
C LEU A 57 -42.73 -9.27 -44.98
N PRO A 58 -41.74 -10.09 -44.63
CA PRO A 58 -40.71 -9.71 -43.67
C PRO A 58 -39.74 -8.70 -44.29
N PHE A 59 -39.37 -7.66 -43.54
CA PHE A 59 -38.37 -6.69 -43.95
C PHE A 59 -37.55 -6.16 -42.77
N VAL A 60 -36.36 -5.65 -43.07
CA VAL A 60 -35.43 -5.10 -42.08
C VAL A 60 -35.28 -3.61 -42.33
N LEU A 61 -35.71 -2.79 -41.38
CA LEU A 61 -35.62 -1.34 -41.45
C LEU A 61 -34.46 -0.84 -40.57
N PRO A 62 -33.32 -0.45 -41.17
CA PRO A 62 -32.23 0.18 -40.43
C PRO A 62 -32.53 1.67 -40.25
N ALA A 63 -32.55 2.11 -38.99
CA ALA A 63 -32.77 3.50 -38.67
C ALA A 63 -31.99 3.95 -37.42
N VAL A 64 -31.77 5.26 -37.35
CA VAL A 64 -30.97 5.90 -36.31
C VAL A 64 -31.75 7.10 -35.78
N PHE A 65 -32.08 7.08 -34.50
CA PHE A 65 -32.71 8.21 -33.81
C PHE A 65 -31.72 8.88 -32.87
N THR A 66 -31.66 10.21 -32.90
CA THR A 66 -30.95 11.02 -31.91
C THR A 66 -31.97 11.52 -30.89
N ILE A 67 -31.91 11.01 -29.66
CA ILE A 67 -32.91 11.27 -28.62
C ILE A 67 -32.21 11.81 -27.38
N GLY A 68 -32.80 12.82 -26.74
CA GLY A 68 -32.30 13.35 -25.48
C GLY A 68 -33.42 13.99 -24.67
N PRO A 69 -33.17 14.33 -23.40
CA PRO A 69 -34.13 15.07 -22.59
C PRO A 69 -34.38 16.46 -23.17
N ARG A 70 -35.62 16.95 -23.01
CA ARG A 70 -36.00 18.31 -23.38
C ARG A 70 -35.51 19.28 -22.31
N VAL A 71 -34.49 20.09 -22.63
CA VAL A 71 -33.88 21.03 -21.68
C VAL A 71 -34.74 22.28 -21.46
N ASP A 72 -35.59 22.63 -22.42
CA ASP A 72 -36.44 23.84 -22.36
C ASP A 72 -37.61 23.73 -21.38
N ASP A 73 -37.96 22.53 -20.93
CA ASP A 73 -39.11 22.28 -20.05
C ASP A 73 -38.66 21.61 -18.75
N GLU A 74 -38.80 22.33 -17.63
CA GLU A 74 -38.46 21.82 -16.31
C GLU A 74 -39.28 20.58 -15.94
N ALA A 75 -40.54 20.48 -16.37
CA ALA A 75 -41.38 19.32 -16.10
C ALA A 75 -40.85 18.05 -16.80
N SER A 76 -40.38 18.19 -18.04
CA SER A 76 -39.72 17.12 -18.79
C SER A 76 -38.40 16.68 -18.14
N LEU A 77 -37.60 17.63 -17.65
CA LEU A 77 -36.37 17.30 -16.91
C LEU A 77 -36.65 16.55 -15.61
N VAL A 78 -37.71 16.88 -14.88
CA VAL A 78 -38.13 16.15 -13.68
C VAL A 78 -38.53 14.71 -14.02
N LYS A 79 -39.28 14.50 -15.10
CA LYS A 79 -39.65 13.15 -15.56
C LYS A 79 -38.43 12.31 -15.91
N TYR A 80 -37.48 12.91 -16.64
CA TYR A 80 -36.23 12.26 -17.01
C TYR A 80 -35.37 11.92 -15.78
N ALA A 81 -35.26 12.85 -14.83
CA ALA A 81 -34.54 12.63 -13.57
C ALA A 81 -35.16 11.50 -12.72
N LYS A 82 -36.49 11.36 -12.71
CA LYS A 82 -37.19 10.24 -12.05
C LYS A 82 -36.88 8.91 -12.73
N LEU A 83 -36.81 8.88 -14.05
CA LEU A 83 -36.46 7.69 -14.83
C LEU A 83 -35.02 7.22 -14.52
N LEU A 84 -34.10 8.16 -14.31
CA LEU A 84 -32.70 7.89 -13.98
C LEU A 84 -32.44 7.63 -12.48
N SER A 85 -33.47 7.65 -11.63
CA SER A 85 -33.28 7.47 -10.19
C SER A 85 -32.75 6.07 -9.86
N PRO A 86 -31.83 5.96 -8.86
CA PRO A 86 -30.97 4.80 -8.68
C PRO A 86 -31.72 3.62 -8.06
N HIS A 87 -32.52 2.92 -8.87
CA HIS A 87 -32.67 1.50 -8.67
C HIS A 87 -31.45 0.87 -9.32
N ASP A 88 -30.56 0.44 -8.44
CA ASP A 88 -29.38 -0.38 -8.67
C ASP A 88 -29.43 -1.19 -9.98
N LYS A 89 -28.68 -0.70 -10.99
CA LYS A 89 -28.31 -1.29 -12.31
C LYS A 89 -28.66 -0.42 -13.54
N LEU A 90 -27.67 0.41 -13.87
CA LEU A 90 -27.18 0.73 -15.22
C LEU A 90 -28.06 1.58 -16.14
N SER A 91 -27.39 2.49 -16.84
CA SER A 91 -27.81 3.26 -18.04
C SER A 91 -28.51 2.46 -19.15
N HIS A 92 -28.63 1.14 -19.01
CA HIS A 92 -29.37 0.25 -19.89
C HIS A 92 -30.89 0.43 -19.79
N HIS A 93 -31.47 0.72 -18.62
CA HIS A 93 -32.94 0.77 -18.50
C HIS A 93 -33.57 1.86 -19.39
N ALA A 94 -32.99 3.06 -19.42
CA ALA A 94 -33.45 4.13 -20.30
C ALA A 94 -33.28 3.76 -21.79
N LYS A 95 -32.19 3.07 -22.13
CA LYS A 95 -31.92 2.61 -23.51
C LYS A 95 -32.91 1.52 -23.94
N GLU A 96 -33.17 0.54 -23.08
CA GLU A 96 -34.13 -0.54 -23.32
C GLU A 96 -35.56 -0.01 -23.45
N LEU A 97 -35.95 0.95 -22.60
CA LEU A 97 -37.25 1.59 -22.67
C LEU A 97 -37.44 2.34 -23.99
N VAL A 98 -36.48 3.21 -24.35
CA VAL A 98 -36.52 3.97 -25.61
C VAL A 98 -36.54 3.03 -26.81
N GLN A 99 -35.71 1.99 -26.79
CA GLN A 99 -35.67 0.97 -27.84
C GLN A 99 -37.01 0.21 -27.94
N GLY A 100 -37.60 -0.19 -26.82
CA GLY A 100 -38.88 -0.89 -26.78
C GLY A 100 -40.04 -0.05 -27.31
N ILE A 101 -40.08 1.25 -26.99
CA ILE A 101 -41.08 2.19 -27.53
C ILE A 101 -40.93 2.32 -29.04
N ILE A 102 -39.71 2.56 -29.52
CA ILE A 102 -39.43 2.73 -30.95
C ILE A 102 -39.79 1.46 -31.72
N GLU A 103 -39.36 0.28 -31.24
CA GLU A 103 -39.65 -0.99 -31.88
C GLU A 103 -41.14 -1.31 -31.88
N GLY A 104 -41.83 -1.08 -30.76
CA GLY A 104 -43.26 -1.31 -30.62
C GLY A 104 -44.07 -0.46 -31.60
N GLU A 105 -43.90 0.86 -31.56
CA GLU A 105 -44.66 1.80 -32.38
C GLU A 105 -44.36 1.65 -33.87
N THR A 106 -43.08 1.48 -34.22
CA THR A 106 -42.69 1.30 -35.63
C THR A 106 -43.22 -0.03 -36.18
N ARG A 107 -43.29 -1.09 -35.36
CA ARG A 107 -43.85 -2.38 -35.77
C ARG A 107 -45.36 -2.32 -36.01
N VAL A 108 -46.09 -1.60 -35.15
CA VAL A 108 -47.55 -1.39 -35.33
C VAL A 108 -47.82 -0.64 -36.64
N LEU A 109 -47.04 0.39 -36.93
CA LEU A 109 -47.13 1.15 -38.18
C LEU A 109 -46.79 0.32 -39.42
N ALA A 110 -45.69 -0.44 -39.35
CA ALA A 110 -45.29 -1.35 -40.41
C ALA A 110 -46.39 -2.38 -40.74
N ALA A 111 -47.08 -2.90 -39.72
CA ALA A 111 -48.15 -3.88 -39.90
C ALA A 111 -49.41 -3.28 -40.55
N SER A 112 -49.62 -1.96 -40.47
CA SER A 112 -50.78 -1.30 -41.07
C SER A 112 -50.58 -0.85 -42.53
N MET A 113 -49.35 -0.85 -43.03
CA MET A 113 -49.02 -0.35 -44.37
C MET A 113 -48.60 -1.47 -45.32
N THR A 114 -48.86 -1.28 -46.61
CA THR A 114 -48.35 -2.17 -47.65
C THR A 114 -46.85 -1.96 -47.85
N MET A 115 -46.16 -2.97 -48.38
CA MET A 115 -44.71 -2.87 -48.64
C MET A 115 -44.41 -1.70 -49.60
N GLU A 116 -45.27 -1.52 -50.60
CA GLU A 116 -45.17 -0.45 -51.58
C GLU A 116 -45.33 0.94 -50.97
N GLU A 117 -46.23 1.12 -49.99
CA GLU A 117 -46.40 2.39 -49.28
C GLU A 117 -45.21 2.70 -48.38
N ILE A 118 -44.61 1.69 -47.74
CA ILE A 118 -43.39 1.86 -46.94
C ILE A 118 -42.21 2.29 -47.84
N PHE A 119 -42.10 1.70 -49.03
CA PHE A 119 -41.06 2.04 -50.02
C PHE A 119 -41.28 3.39 -50.72
N ARG A 120 -42.52 3.71 -51.12
CA ARG A 120 -42.87 4.89 -51.91
C ARG A 120 -43.12 6.12 -51.03
N GLY A 121 -43.71 5.90 -49.85
CA GLY A 121 -44.12 6.90 -48.87
C GLY A 121 -43.11 7.11 -47.75
N THR A 122 -41.79 7.00 -48.02
CA THR A 122 -40.77 7.10 -46.95
C THR A 122 -40.87 8.40 -46.15
N LYS A 123 -41.40 9.49 -46.71
CA LYS A 123 -41.60 10.76 -45.99
C LYS A 123 -42.81 10.73 -45.05
N GLU A 124 -43.93 10.17 -45.51
CA GLU A 124 -45.17 10.07 -44.73
C GLU A 124 -45.00 9.05 -43.61
N PHE A 125 -44.43 7.89 -43.92
CA PHE A 125 -44.05 6.89 -42.94
C PHE A 125 -43.10 7.46 -41.87
N LYS A 126 -42.06 8.22 -42.27
CA LYS A 126 -41.17 8.91 -41.33
C LYS A 126 -41.91 9.84 -40.38
N GLN A 127 -42.83 10.66 -40.91
CA GLN A 127 -43.60 11.60 -40.10
C GLN A 127 -44.55 10.89 -39.14
N GLU A 128 -45.21 9.82 -39.57
CA GLU A 128 -46.14 9.09 -38.73
C GLU A 128 -45.42 8.31 -37.61
N VAL A 129 -44.31 7.64 -37.93
CA VAL A 129 -43.43 6.99 -36.93
C VAL A 129 -42.92 8.04 -35.95
N PHE A 130 -42.43 9.17 -36.44
CA PHE A 130 -41.94 10.25 -35.57
C PHE A 130 -43.03 10.77 -34.64
N GLY A 131 -44.25 11.00 -35.15
CA GLY A 131 -45.37 11.47 -34.35
C GLY A 131 -45.76 10.53 -33.22
N LYS A 132 -45.93 9.23 -33.53
CA LYS A 132 -46.32 8.23 -32.52
C LYS A 132 -45.22 8.00 -31.48
N VAL A 133 -43.97 7.85 -31.92
CA VAL A 133 -42.83 7.66 -31.01
C VAL A 133 -42.63 8.90 -30.12
N GLN A 134 -42.78 10.12 -30.65
CA GLN A 134 -42.64 11.34 -29.86
C GLN A 134 -43.73 11.47 -28.78
N LEU A 135 -44.97 11.04 -29.06
CA LEU A 135 -46.05 11.05 -28.06
C LEU A 135 -45.73 10.17 -26.85
N GLU A 136 -45.19 8.97 -27.08
CA GLU A 136 -44.76 8.06 -26.02
C GLU A 136 -43.53 8.61 -25.28
N LEU A 137 -42.53 9.12 -26.00
CA LEU A 137 -41.32 9.68 -25.40
C LEU A 137 -41.59 10.94 -24.54
N ASN A 138 -42.63 11.72 -24.85
CA ASN A 138 -43.05 12.88 -24.05
C ASN A 138 -43.47 12.49 -22.61
N GLN A 139 -43.97 11.26 -22.41
CA GLN A 139 -44.34 10.77 -21.08
C GLN A 139 -43.11 10.62 -20.17
N PHE A 140 -41.95 10.38 -20.77
CA PHE A 140 -40.65 10.21 -20.11
C PHE A 140 -39.78 11.47 -20.15
N GLY A 141 -40.28 12.57 -20.74
CA GLY A 141 -39.53 13.83 -20.87
C GLY A 141 -38.45 13.82 -21.95
N LEU A 142 -38.55 12.90 -22.91
CA LEU A 142 -37.59 12.73 -24.00
C LEU A 142 -38.08 13.38 -25.31
N LEU A 143 -37.13 13.85 -26.10
CA LEU A 143 -37.34 14.51 -27.39
C LEU A 143 -36.45 13.88 -28.45
N ILE A 144 -37.04 13.58 -29.61
CA ILE A 144 -36.29 13.19 -30.80
C ILE A 144 -35.75 14.45 -31.47
N TYR A 145 -34.42 14.60 -31.50
CA TYR A 145 -33.73 15.68 -32.20
C TYR A 145 -33.55 15.38 -33.69
N ASN A 146 -33.29 14.12 -34.04
CA ASN A 146 -33.10 13.69 -35.42
C ASN A 146 -33.56 12.24 -35.61
N ALA A 147 -34.06 11.93 -36.80
CA ALA A 147 -34.48 10.60 -37.21
C ALA A 147 -33.97 10.33 -38.63
N ASN A 148 -33.06 9.39 -38.78
CA ASN A 148 -32.58 8.94 -40.08
C ASN A 148 -33.02 7.50 -40.34
N VAL A 149 -34.03 7.33 -41.20
CA VAL A 149 -34.45 6.02 -41.72
C VAL A 149 -33.84 5.84 -43.10
N LYS A 150 -33.01 4.80 -43.25
CA LYS A 150 -32.41 4.43 -44.54
C LYS A 150 -33.45 3.76 -45.43
N GLN A 151 -33.34 3.99 -46.73
CA GLN A 151 -34.19 3.33 -47.71
C GLN A 151 -33.82 1.85 -47.77
N LEU A 152 -34.84 0.99 -47.73
CA LEU A 152 -34.72 -0.44 -47.87
C LEU A 152 -34.11 -0.76 -49.25
N VAL A 153 -33.03 -1.54 -49.28
CA VAL A 153 -32.55 -2.15 -50.53
C VAL A 153 -33.24 -3.51 -50.62
N GLU A 154 -33.97 -3.75 -51.70
CA GLU A 154 -34.64 -5.04 -51.93
C GLU A 154 -33.65 -6.19 -51.78
N ALA A 155 -33.80 -7.00 -50.74
CA ALA A 155 -33.10 -8.28 -50.62
C ALA A 155 -33.70 -9.36 -51.56
N ALA A 156 -34.28 -8.95 -52.69
CA ALA A 156 -35.08 -9.81 -53.59
C ALA A 156 -34.81 -9.61 -55.09
N ASN A 157 -33.70 -8.96 -55.50
CA ASN A 157 -33.32 -8.82 -56.92
C ASN A 157 -32.22 -9.79 -57.35
N GLN A 158 -32.52 -11.09 -57.32
CA GLN A 158 -31.63 -12.11 -57.91
C GLN A 158 -32.34 -13.23 -58.67
N ALA A 159 -33.62 -13.08 -59.04
CA ALA A 159 -34.35 -14.15 -59.72
C ALA A 159 -35.48 -13.73 -60.69
N LYS A 160 -35.39 -12.57 -61.38
CA LYS A 160 -36.37 -12.20 -62.43
C LYS A 160 -35.74 -11.35 -63.56
N VAL A 161 -34.85 -11.93 -64.36
CA VAL A 161 -34.51 -11.38 -65.69
C VAL A 161 -34.41 -12.45 -66.81
N ASP A 162 -34.32 -13.76 -66.51
CA ASP A 162 -34.05 -14.78 -67.55
C ASP A 162 -35.28 -15.46 -68.21
N VAL A 163 -36.49 -14.88 -68.16
CA VAL A 163 -37.69 -15.58 -68.71
C VAL A 163 -38.51 -14.75 -69.71
N SER A 164 -38.07 -13.56 -70.11
CA SER A 164 -38.82 -12.71 -71.07
C SER A 164 -38.19 -12.54 -72.46
N GLU A 165 -37.11 -13.26 -72.78
CA GLU A 165 -36.51 -13.23 -74.14
C GLU A 165 -36.61 -14.55 -74.91
N ALA A 166 -37.26 -15.57 -74.36
CA ALA A 166 -37.28 -16.90 -74.98
C ALA A 166 -38.47 -17.17 -75.93
N ARG A 167 -39.44 -16.27 -76.11
CA ARG A 167 -40.58 -16.52 -77.00
C ARG A 167 -41.15 -15.26 -77.62
N MET A 168 -40.68 -14.90 -78.82
CA MET A 168 -41.57 -14.46 -79.90
C MET A 168 -40.88 -14.48 -81.28
N LYS A 169 -41.23 -15.53 -82.04
CA LYS A 169 -41.48 -15.59 -83.49
C LYS A 169 -40.27 -15.37 -84.43
N GLY A 170 -39.83 -16.37 -85.19
CA GLY A 170 -40.64 -17.35 -85.92
C GLY A 170 -40.86 -16.83 -87.34
N GLU A 171 -40.11 -17.43 -88.25
CA GLU A 171 -39.89 -17.05 -89.63
C GLU A 171 -41.16 -17.01 -90.50
N ILE A 172 -40.98 -16.43 -91.70
CA ILE A 172 -41.80 -16.57 -92.91
C ILE A 172 -42.82 -15.43 -93.13
N GLY A 173 -42.28 -14.30 -93.56
CA GLY A 173 -42.95 -13.18 -94.25
C GLY A 173 -42.09 -12.70 -95.44
N ALA A 174 -41.77 -13.66 -96.31
CA ALA A 174 -41.18 -13.57 -97.65
C ALA A 174 -40.85 -12.18 -98.25
N LYS A 175 -39.55 -11.93 -98.40
CA LYS A 175 -38.84 -11.69 -99.69
C LYS A 175 -39.19 -10.49 -100.57
N LEU A 176 -40.03 -9.53 -100.13
CA LEU A 176 -40.18 -8.25 -100.84
C LEU A 176 -39.75 -7.02 -100.02
N SER A 177 -39.35 -7.22 -98.75
CA SER A 177 -38.81 -6.18 -97.85
C SER A 177 -37.27 -6.13 -97.82
N GLU A 178 -36.57 -7.08 -98.44
CA GLU A 178 -35.10 -7.22 -98.32
C GLU A 178 -34.31 -6.02 -98.85
N ALA A 179 -34.79 -5.31 -99.89
CA ALA A 179 -34.04 -4.21 -100.50
C ALA A 179 -34.13 -2.89 -99.72
N GLN A 180 -35.27 -2.59 -99.07
CA GLN A 180 -35.42 -1.42 -98.20
C GLN A 180 -34.95 -1.72 -96.76
N ALA A 181 -35.11 -2.96 -96.30
CA ALA A 181 -34.54 -3.41 -95.04
C ALA A 181 -33.00 -3.43 -95.07
N LEU A 182 -32.33 -3.70 -96.20
CA LEU A 182 -30.86 -3.63 -96.28
C LEU A 182 -30.31 -2.21 -96.06
N GLN A 183 -30.95 -1.17 -96.60
CA GLN A 183 -30.51 0.21 -96.37
C GLN A 183 -30.83 0.70 -94.94
N ASN A 184 -32.01 0.36 -94.42
CA ASN A 184 -32.37 0.70 -93.05
C ASN A 184 -31.59 -0.15 -92.04
N ALA A 185 -31.30 -1.42 -92.33
CA ALA A 185 -30.43 -2.28 -91.53
C ALA A 185 -29.00 -1.78 -91.57
N ALA A 186 -28.45 -1.31 -92.71
CA ALA A 186 -27.10 -0.74 -92.74
C ALA A 186 -26.99 0.57 -91.94
N LYS A 187 -28.01 1.45 -92.00
CA LYS A 187 -28.08 2.66 -91.15
C LYS A 187 -28.27 2.32 -89.68
N ILE A 188 -29.20 1.43 -89.35
CA ILE A 188 -29.42 0.96 -87.99
C ILE A 188 -28.19 0.24 -87.47
N GLU A 189 -27.50 -0.57 -88.26
CA GLU A 189 -26.30 -1.31 -87.85
C GLU A 189 -25.11 -0.36 -87.64
N ALA A 190 -24.96 0.69 -88.47
CA ALA A 190 -24.00 1.76 -88.23
C ALA A 190 -24.33 2.57 -86.96
N GLU A 191 -25.58 2.98 -86.78
CA GLU A 191 -26.05 3.68 -85.56
C GLU A 191 -25.97 2.79 -84.33
N THR A 192 -26.28 1.50 -84.45
CA THR A 192 -26.18 0.50 -83.37
C THR A 192 -24.73 0.25 -83.01
N LYS A 193 -23.81 0.26 -83.99
CA LYS A 193 -22.37 0.13 -83.75
C LYS A 193 -21.80 1.39 -83.08
N ILE A 194 -22.28 2.59 -83.44
CA ILE A 194 -21.93 3.86 -82.79
C ILE A 194 -22.48 3.90 -81.35
N ILE A 195 -23.75 3.53 -81.14
CA ILE A 195 -24.37 3.47 -79.81
C ILE A 195 -23.71 2.38 -78.96
N ALA A 196 -23.36 1.23 -79.54
CA ALA A 196 -22.64 0.16 -78.84
C ALA A 196 -21.23 0.59 -78.44
N THR A 197 -20.50 1.28 -79.32
CA THR A 197 -19.16 1.81 -79.00
C THR A 197 -19.23 2.97 -78.01
N GLN A 198 -20.24 3.84 -78.09
CA GLN A 198 -20.46 4.93 -77.14
C GLN A 198 -20.87 4.40 -75.76
N ARG A 199 -21.77 3.42 -75.69
CA ARG A 199 -22.12 2.71 -74.45
C ARG A 199 -20.94 1.93 -73.87
N GLN A 200 -20.08 1.34 -74.70
CA GLN A 200 -18.82 0.74 -74.23
C GLN A 200 -17.84 1.78 -73.68
N GLY A 201 -17.77 2.95 -74.30
CA GLY A 201 -16.93 4.06 -73.82
C GLY A 201 -17.42 4.63 -72.49
N GLU A 202 -18.73 4.81 -72.34
CA GLU A 202 -19.37 5.22 -71.08
C GLU A 202 -19.22 4.15 -70.01
N GLY A 203 -19.46 2.88 -70.34
CA GLY A 203 -19.25 1.75 -69.42
C GLY A 203 -17.82 1.66 -68.91
N LYS A 204 -16.82 1.81 -69.79
CA LYS A 204 -15.40 1.85 -69.40
C LYS A 204 -15.05 3.09 -68.55
N LYS A 205 -15.64 4.25 -68.84
CA LYS A 205 -15.45 5.45 -68.01
C LYS A 205 -16.00 5.24 -66.61
N GLU A 206 -17.19 4.67 -66.48
CA GLU A 206 -17.81 4.40 -65.19
C GLU A 206 -17.02 3.33 -64.42
N GLU A 207 -16.56 2.29 -65.11
CA GLU A 207 -15.71 1.23 -64.52
C GLU A 207 -14.37 1.80 -64.01
N ILE A 208 -13.72 2.67 -64.78
CA ILE A 208 -12.51 3.38 -64.34
C ILE A 208 -12.82 4.27 -63.14
N ARG A 209 -13.95 4.99 -63.14
CA ARG A 209 -14.31 5.91 -62.07
C ARG A 209 -14.58 5.17 -60.75
N VAL A 210 -15.31 4.06 -60.82
CA VAL A 210 -15.56 3.16 -59.69
C VAL A 210 -14.24 2.56 -59.21
N ARG A 211 -13.39 2.05 -60.11
CA ARG A 211 -12.09 1.50 -59.74
C ARG A 211 -11.17 2.55 -59.10
N THR A 212 -11.22 3.78 -59.58
CA THR A 212 -10.44 4.90 -59.00
C THR A 212 -10.96 5.24 -57.61
N GLN A 213 -12.27 5.27 -57.39
CA GLN A 213 -12.86 5.46 -56.06
C GLN A 213 -12.51 4.32 -55.10
N VAL A 214 -12.54 3.07 -55.57
CA VAL A 214 -12.13 1.91 -54.76
C VAL A 214 -10.65 2.02 -54.37
N MET A 215 -9.76 2.38 -55.30
CA MET A 215 -8.34 2.59 -54.96
C MET A 215 -8.10 3.75 -54.01
N VAL A 216 -8.85 4.86 -54.14
CA VAL A 216 -8.76 5.99 -53.19
C VAL A 216 -9.20 5.53 -51.79
N TYR A 217 -10.30 4.80 -51.70
CA TYR A 217 -10.81 4.28 -50.44
C TYR A 217 -9.87 3.23 -49.81
N GLU A 218 -9.29 2.34 -50.61
CA GLU A 218 -8.28 1.37 -50.13
C GLU A 218 -7.01 2.07 -49.63
N ASN A 219 -6.52 3.09 -50.35
CA ASN A 219 -5.37 3.89 -49.92
C ASN A 219 -5.66 4.69 -48.64
N GLU A 220 -6.84 5.29 -48.50
CA GLU A 220 -7.26 5.97 -47.27
C GLU A 220 -7.31 5.00 -46.10
N ARG A 221 -7.88 3.80 -46.30
CA ARG A 221 -7.96 2.78 -45.26
C ARG A 221 -6.59 2.23 -44.88
N GLU A 222 -5.69 2.02 -45.85
CA GLU A 222 -4.30 1.62 -45.58
C GLU A 222 -3.53 2.72 -44.84
N ALA A 223 -3.74 4.00 -45.18
CA ALA A 223 -3.15 5.12 -44.47
C ALA A 223 -3.65 5.20 -43.02
N GLU A 224 -4.96 5.04 -42.78
CA GLU A 224 -5.53 4.98 -41.42
C GLU A 224 -4.96 3.81 -40.61
N VAL A 225 -4.84 2.63 -41.22
CA VAL A 225 -4.24 1.46 -40.56
C VAL A 225 -2.75 1.68 -40.27
N ALA A 226 -2.01 2.32 -41.17
CA ALA A 226 -0.62 2.68 -40.96
C ALA A 226 -0.44 3.70 -39.82
N GLU A 227 -1.29 4.72 -39.75
CA GLU A 227 -1.31 5.70 -38.66
C GLU A 227 -1.68 5.06 -37.33
N ALA A 228 -2.70 4.20 -37.30
CA ALA A 228 -3.09 3.44 -36.11
C ALA A 228 -1.95 2.54 -35.62
N ASN A 229 -1.26 1.85 -36.54
CA ASN A 229 -0.09 1.03 -36.22
C ASN A 229 1.11 1.87 -35.74
N ALA A 230 1.34 3.06 -36.31
CA ALA A 230 2.38 3.97 -35.87
C ALA A 230 2.09 4.50 -34.46
N LEU A 231 0.83 4.83 -34.17
CA LEU A 231 0.38 5.29 -32.86
C LEU A 231 0.45 4.16 -31.82
N ALA A 232 0.10 2.93 -32.21
CA ALA A 232 0.27 1.74 -31.37
C ALA A 232 1.74 1.47 -31.03
N LYS A 233 2.65 1.59 -32.02
CA LYS A 233 4.10 1.49 -31.78
C LYS A 233 4.61 2.57 -30.84
N LYS A 234 4.17 3.82 -30.98
CA LYS A 234 4.52 4.92 -30.07
C LYS A 234 4.02 4.66 -28.65
N LYS A 235 2.76 4.21 -28.51
CA LYS A 235 2.19 3.82 -27.21
C LYS A 235 2.98 2.68 -26.57
N ALA A 236 3.33 1.64 -27.34
CA ALA A 236 4.14 0.52 -26.86
C ALA A 236 5.56 0.97 -26.42
N GLY A 237 6.14 1.96 -27.11
CA GLY A 237 7.39 2.60 -26.69
C GLY A 237 7.25 3.30 -25.34
N TRP A 238 6.24 4.16 -25.19
CA TRP A 238 5.98 4.87 -23.93
C TRP A 238 5.65 3.95 -22.76
N THR A 239 4.89 2.87 -22.98
CA THR A 239 4.63 1.88 -21.93
C THR A 239 5.90 1.18 -21.50
N LYS A 240 6.77 0.81 -22.45
CA LYS A 240 8.05 0.18 -22.15
C LYS A 240 8.98 1.14 -21.39
N GLU A 241 9.05 2.41 -21.76
CA GLU A 241 9.81 3.43 -21.03
C GLU A 241 9.27 3.65 -19.62
N ALA A 242 7.95 3.72 -19.44
CA ALA A 242 7.33 3.85 -18.13
C ALA A 242 7.60 2.62 -17.24
N GLU A 243 7.53 1.41 -17.78
CA GLU A 243 7.87 0.17 -17.07
C GLU A 243 9.35 0.13 -16.67
N VAL A 244 10.26 0.51 -17.58
CA VAL A 244 11.70 0.60 -17.27
C VAL A 244 11.95 1.60 -16.15
N ALA A 245 11.36 2.79 -16.21
CA ALA A 245 11.49 3.79 -15.16
C ALA A 245 10.94 3.31 -13.80
N GLN A 246 9.83 2.57 -13.78
CA GLN A 246 9.29 1.98 -12.55
C GLN A 246 10.22 0.91 -11.97
N VAL A 247 10.75 0.02 -12.82
CA VAL A 247 11.66 -1.05 -12.39
C VAL A 247 12.98 -0.47 -11.89
N GLU A 248 13.53 0.54 -12.57
CA GLU A 248 14.73 1.24 -12.12
C GLU A 248 14.51 1.96 -10.79
N GLY A 249 13.36 2.63 -10.63
CA GLY A 249 12.94 3.22 -9.36
C GLY A 249 12.87 2.19 -8.24
N ALA A 250 12.15 1.08 -8.44
CA ALA A 250 12.03 0.01 -7.46
C ALA A 250 13.38 -0.62 -7.11
N LYS A 251 14.26 -0.85 -8.10
CA LYS A 251 15.60 -1.40 -7.87
C LYS A 251 16.49 -0.42 -7.12
N SER A 252 16.37 0.88 -7.37
CA SER A 252 17.11 1.91 -6.63
C SER A 252 16.71 1.95 -5.14
N VAL A 253 15.42 1.81 -4.85
CA VAL A 253 14.90 1.72 -3.47
C VAL A 253 15.40 0.45 -2.80
N ALA A 254 15.30 -0.70 -3.46
CA ALA A 254 15.77 -1.98 -2.93
C ALA A 254 17.28 -1.99 -2.63
N LEU A 255 18.10 -1.38 -3.50
CA LEU A 255 19.53 -1.23 -3.25
C LEU A 255 19.81 -0.32 -2.04
N ARG A 256 19.04 0.77 -1.90
CA ARG A 256 19.17 1.68 -0.76
C ARG A 256 18.77 1.01 0.55
N GLU A 257 17.70 0.24 0.55
CA GLU A 257 17.26 -0.56 1.70
C GLU A 257 18.30 -1.62 2.08
N ALA A 258 18.85 -2.34 1.12
CA ALA A 258 19.91 -3.32 1.37
C ALA A 258 21.19 -2.68 1.94
N GLN A 259 21.58 -1.51 1.43
CA GLN A 259 22.70 -0.73 1.98
C GLN A 259 22.43 -0.30 3.42
N LEU A 260 21.25 0.24 3.70
CA LEU A 260 20.85 0.66 5.05
C LEU A 260 20.79 -0.52 6.03
N GLN A 261 20.28 -1.68 5.60
CA GLN A 261 20.28 -2.89 6.43
C GLN A 261 21.70 -3.34 6.77
N TRP A 262 22.59 -3.38 5.78
CA TRP A 262 24.00 -3.73 6.01
C TRP A 262 24.68 -2.76 6.99
N GLU A 263 24.38 -1.46 6.88
CA GLU A 263 24.90 -0.44 7.78
C GLU A 263 24.36 -0.61 9.21
N VAL A 264 23.06 -0.91 9.37
CA VAL A 264 22.44 -1.22 10.66
C VAL A 264 23.06 -2.47 11.28
N GLU A 265 23.26 -3.54 10.52
CA GLU A 265 23.91 -4.77 11.01
C GLU A 265 25.35 -4.50 11.45
N ARG A 266 26.11 -3.72 10.67
CA ARG A 266 27.47 -3.30 11.05
C ARG A 266 27.47 -2.50 12.34
N MET A 267 26.56 -1.54 12.50
CA MET A 267 26.44 -0.74 13.72
C MET A 267 26.01 -1.58 14.93
N ASN A 268 25.08 -2.52 14.74
CA ASN A 268 24.69 -3.48 15.78
C ASN A 268 25.87 -4.38 16.18
N GLY A 269 26.67 -4.83 15.22
CA GLY A 269 27.90 -5.58 15.47
C GLY A 269 28.91 -4.77 16.28
N LEU A 270 29.19 -3.53 15.89
CA LEU A 270 30.12 -2.65 16.60
C LEU A 270 29.64 -2.38 18.04
N THR A 271 28.37 -2.01 18.22
CA THR A 271 27.81 -1.74 19.56
C THR A 271 27.84 -2.98 20.45
N LEU A 272 27.61 -4.18 19.91
CA LEU A 272 27.75 -5.42 20.67
C LEU A 272 29.22 -5.65 21.09
N THR A 273 30.18 -5.43 20.18
CA THR A 273 31.61 -5.57 20.54
C THR A 273 32.06 -4.55 21.59
N GLU A 274 31.55 -3.32 21.54
CA GLU A 274 31.84 -2.30 22.56
C GLU A 274 31.23 -2.65 23.91
N LYS A 275 29.97 -3.14 23.93
CA LYS A 275 29.33 -3.63 25.16
C LYS A 275 30.11 -4.78 25.78
N LEU A 276 30.47 -5.79 24.98
CA LEU A 276 31.26 -6.93 25.46
C LEU A 276 32.63 -6.48 25.97
N LYS A 277 33.31 -5.57 25.27
CA LYS A 277 34.58 -4.99 25.75
C LYS A 277 34.39 -4.27 27.09
N ALA A 278 33.34 -3.47 27.25
CA ALA A 278 33.06 -2.78 28.50
C ALA A 278 32.76 -3.75 29.64
N GLU A 279 31.97 -4.81 29.40
CA GLU A 279 31.69 -5.86 30.37
C GLU A 279 32.96 -6.61 30.77
N PHE A 280 33.78 -7.05 29.81
CA PHE A 280 35.04 -7.73 30.10
C PHE A 280 36.05 -6.82 30.82
N LEU A 281 36.15 -5.53 30.46
CA LEU A 281 37.01 -4.57 31.14
C LEU A 281 36.52 -4.29 32.57
N SER A 282 35.20 -4.17 32.77
CA SER A 282 34.61 -3.99 34.10
C SER A 282 34.88 -5.22 34.97
N GLN A 283 34.66 -6.41 34.44
CA GLN A 283 34.92 -7.66 35.16
C GLN A 283 36.41 -7.80 35.51
N ALA A 284 37.30 -7.53 34.55
CA ALA A 284 38.74 -7.56 34.80
C ALA A 284 39.20 -6.52 35.83
N THR A 285 38.56 -5.35 35.85
CA THR A 285 38.85 -4.28 36.82
C THR A 285 38.41 -4.70 38.22
N VAL A 286 37.20 -5.25 38.37
CA VAL A 286 36.69 -5.77 39.65
C VAL A 286 37.56 -6.94 40.15
N ASP A 287 37.94 -7.87 39.27
CA ASP A 287 38.83 -8.98 39.61
C ASP A 287 40.21 -8.47 40.06
N TYR A 288 40.75 -7.45 39.40
CA TYR A 288 41.99 -6.81 39.78
C TYR A 288 41.89 -6.14 41.16
N GLU A 289 40.86 -5.32 41.39
CA GLU A 289 40.62 -4.65 42.67
C GLU A 289 40.42 -5.65 43.80
N THR A 290 39.67 -6.74 43.55
CA THR A 290 39.47 -7.82 44.52
C THR A 290 40.79 -8.47 44.91
N LYS A 291 41.64 -8.81 43.93
CA LYS A 291 42.97 -9.37 44.21
C LYS A 291 43.89 -8.41 44.96
N VAL A 292 43.82 -7.12 44.65
CA VAL A 292 44.59 -6.09 45.38
C VAL A 292 44.10 -5.98 46.83
N LEU A 293 42.79 -5.99 47.05
CA LEU A 293 42.20 -5.98 48.40
C LEU A 293 42.55 -7.25 49.19
N GLU A 294 42.48 -8.42 48.56
CA GLU A 294 42.88 -9.71 49.15
C GLU A 294 44.37 -9.70 49.54
N ALA A 295 45.25 -9.28 48.64
CA ALA A 295 46.68 -9.15 48.92
C ALA A 295 46.96 -8.15 50.04
N ASN A 296 46.26 -7.01 50.05
CA ASN A 296 46.37 -6.02 51.13
C ASN A 296 45.85 -6.56 52.46
N TRP A 297 44.77 -7.34 52.46
CA TRP A 297 44.24 -7.98 53.66
C TRP A 297 45.21 -9.03 54.21
N GLU A 298 45.82 -9.85 53.35
CA GLU A 298 46.86 -10.80 53.74
C GLU A 298 48.09 -10.11 54.31
N LEU A 299 48.54 -9.01 53.70
CA LEU A 299 49.63 -8.19 54.22
C LEU A 299 49.29 -7.61 55.60
N TYR A 300 48.10 -7.03 55.75
CA TYR A 300 47.63 -6.47 57.01
C TYR A 300 47.52 -7.54 58.10
N ARG A 301 46.99 -8.73 57.77
CA ARG A 301 46.92 -9.87 58.68
C ARG A 301 48.31 -10.30 59.14
N LYS A 302 49.24 -10.49 58.20
CA LYS A 302 50.63 -10.84 58.53
C LYS A 302 51.29 -9.78 59.41
N GLN A 303 51.08 -8.49 59.11
CA GLN A 303 51.58 -7.39 59.96
C GLN A 303 51.04 -7.49 61.38
N LYS A 304 49.71 -7.66 61.54
CA LYS A 304 49.09 -7.78 62.87
C LYS A 304 49.53 -9.04 63.61
N ASP A 305 49.68 -10.16 62.93
CA ASP A 305 50.21 -11.39 63.52
C ASP A 305 51.67 -11.19 63.97
N THR A 306 52.51 -10.53 63.16
CA THR A 306 53.89 -10.21 63.56
C THR A 306 53.98 -9.20 64.71
N GLU A 307 53.11 -8.18 64.72
CA GLU A 307 53.02 -7.22 65.83
C GLU A 307 52.58 -7.90 67.12
N ALA A 308 51.61 -8.82 67.06
CA ALA A 308 51.17 -9.61 68.20
C ALA A 308 52.31 -10.48 68.76
N VAL A 309 53.04 -11.18 67.90
CA VAL A 309 54.20 -11.99 68.32
C VAL A 309 55.33 -11.13 68.92
N LEU A 310 55.57 -9.93 68.36
CA LEU A 310 56.55 -9.00 68.93
C LEU A 310 56.11 -8.51 70.31
N TYR A 311 54.84 -8.16 70.47
CA TYR A 311 54.29 -7.72 71.74
C TYR A 311 54.33 -8.82 72.81
N GLU A 312 54.00 -10.07 72.45
CA GLU A 312 54.14 -11.22 73.34
C GLU A 312 55.60 -11.41 73.78
N LYS A 313 56.55 -11.34 72.84
CA LYS A 313 57.99 -11.41 73.17
C LYS A 313 58.46 -10.26 74.05
N GLU A 314 57.97 -9.04 73.83
CA GLU A 314 58.28 -7.90 74.70
C GLU A 314 57.73 -8.12 76.11
N LYS A 315 56.49 -8.60 76.24
CA LYS A 315 55.87 -8.93 77.53
C LYS A 315 56.59 -10.07 78.25
N GLU A 316 57.03 -11.10 77.52
CA GLU A 316 57.85 -12.17 78.08
C GLU A 316 59.18 -11.64 78.61
N LYS A 317 59.87 -10.78 77.85
CA LYS A 317 61.12 -10.14 78.30
C LYS A 317 60.91 -9.23 79.52
N GLU A 318 59.83 -8.45 79.55
CA GLU A 318 59.46 -7.64 80.73
C GLU A 318 59.21 -8.54 81.95
N ALA A 319 58.49 -9.65 81.77
CA ALA A 319 58.23 -10.62 82.82
C ALA A 319 59.52 -11.31 83.31
N GLU A 320 60.43 -11.67 82.40
CA GLU A 320 61.76 -12.21 82.75
C GLU A 320 62.61 -11.18 83.49
N ALA A 321 62.61 -9.92 83.05
CA ALA A 321 63.30 -8.83 83.75
C ALA A 321 62.73 -8.63 85.16
N GLN A 322 61.40 -8.66 85.33
CA GLN A 322 60.77 -8.60 86.65
C GLN A 322 61.13 -9.81 87.52
N LYS A 323 61.15 -11.02 86.96
CA LYS A 323 61.62 -12.22 87.67
C LYS A 323 63.08 -12.09 88.09
N ALA A 324 63.95 -11.57 87.22
CA ALA A 324 65.35 -11.33 87.54
C ALA A 324 65.53 -10.29 88.65
N ILE A 325 64.76 -9.19 88.61
CA ILE A 325 64.73 -8.18 89.68
C ILE A 325 64.24 -8.80 91.00
N ALA A 326 63.19 -9.63 90.95
CA ALA A 326 62.67 -10.31 92.14
C ALA A 326 63.69 -11.31 92.72
N VAL A 327 64.39 -12.08 91.88
CA VAL A 327 65.45 -13.00 92.30
C VAL A 327 66.64 -12.24 92.90
N ALA A 328 67.07 -11.14 92.29
CA ALA A 328 68.11 -10.27 92.85
C ALA A 328 67.66 -9.65 94.20
N GLY A 329 66.39 -9.26 94.32
CA GLY A 329 65.78 -8.79 95.56
C GLY A 329 65.73 -9.85 96.66
N LEU A 330 65.45 -11.11 96.32
CA LEU A 330 65.50 -12.22 97.26
C LEU A 330 66.93 -12.52 97.70
N PHE A 331 67.89 -12.51 96.77
CA PHE A 331 69.30 -12.76 97.05
C PHE A 331 69.88 -11.68 97.98
N THR A 332 69.59 -10.40 97.73
CA THR A 332 70.00 -9.29 98.61
C THR A 332 69.38 -9.40 100.00
N ARG A 333 68.09 -9.76 100.10
CA ARG A 333 67.44 -10.02 101.40
C ARG A 333 68.03 -11.21 102.14
N GLN A 334 68.36 -12.29 101.43
CA GLN A 334 69.04 -13.45 102.02
C GLN A 334 70.41 -13.05 102.57
N GLN A 335 71.22 -12.32 101.81
CA GLN A 335 72.52 -11.85 102.28
C GLN A 335 72.41 -10.92 103.51
N LEU A 336 71.41 -10.04 103.54
CA LEU A 336 71.16 -9.19 104.72
C LEU A 336 70.73 -10.02 105.93
N ALA A 337 69.82 -10.99 105.75
CA ALA A 337 69.37 -11.87 106.83
C ALA A 337 70.51 -12.76 107.35
N ASP A 338 71.36 -13.29 106.47
CA ASP A 338 72.54 -14.06 106.84
C ASP A 338 73.58 -13.20 107.57
N ALA A 339 73.77 -11.94 107.15
CA ALA A 339 74.63 -10.98 107.82
C ALA A 339 74.08 -10.61 109.22
N GLU A 340 72.77 -10.37 109.36
CA GLU A 340 72.11 -10.14 110.65
C GLU A 340 72.21 -11.37 111.56
N PHE A 341 72.00 -12.57 111.03
CA PHE A 341 72.17 -13.81 111.77
C PHE A 341 73.61 -13.99 112.26
N TYR A 342 74.60 -13.72 111.40
CA TYR A 342 76.01 -13.78 111.76
C TYR A 342 76.36 -12.73 112.82
N ALA A 343 75.87 -11.50 112.69
CA ALA A 343 76.07 -10.43 113.68
C ALA A 343 75.49 -10.82 115.04
N LYS A 344 74.24 -11.29 115.09
CA LYS A 344 73.62 -11.78 116.34
C LYS A 344 74.35 -12.98 116.92
N LYS A 345 74.83 -13.91 116.08
CA LYS A 345 75.64 -15.05 116.54
C LYS A 345 76.96 -14.59 117.17
N ARG A 346 77.61 -13.58 116.59
CA ARG A 346 78.83 -12.98 117.17
C ARG A 346 78.54 -12.24 118.46
N GLU A 347 77.41 -11.53 118.55
CA GLU A 347 76.96 -10.89 119.79
C GLU A 347 76.69 -11.93 120.89
N THR A 348 76.01 -13.03 120.59
CA THR A 348 75.76 -14.09 121.58
C THR A 348 77.04 -14.82 121.96
N GLU A 349 77.95 -15.09 121.03
CA GLU A 349 79.28 -15.63 121.32
C GLU A 349 80.07 -14.68 122.24
N ALA A 350 80.02 -13.37 122.00
CA ALA A 350 80.67 -12.36 122.85
C ALA A 350 80.02 -12.28 124.25
N LEU A 351 78.69 -12.35 124.34
CA LEU A 351 77.96 -12.41 125.61
C LEU A 351 78.29 -13.69 126.38
N VAL A 352 78.40 -14.83 125.71
CA VAL A 352 78.82 -16.11 126.32
C VAL A 352 80.26 -16.02 126.80
N ALA A 353 81.16 -15.41 126.02
CA ALA A 353 82.55 -15.19 126.44
C ALA A 353 82.64 -14.25 127.66
N LEU A 354 81.84 -13.18 127.70
CA LEU A 354 81.70 -12.30 128.87
C LEU A 354 81.13 -13.04 130.08
N ALA A 355 80.09 -13.85 129.91
CA ALA A 355 79.50 -14.66 130.98
C ALA A 355 80.48 -15.73 131.49
N GLN A 356 81.26 -16.35 130.61
CA GLN A 356 82.33 -17.27 130.99
C GLN A 356 83.47 -16.55 131.73
N ALA A 357 83.86 -15.34 131.29
CA ALA A 357 84.86 -14.53 131.97
C ALA A 357 84.39 -14.04 133.35
N GLN A 358 83.11 -13.66 133.48
CA GLN A 358 82.49 -13.34 134.77
C GLN A 358 82.38 -14.60 135.65
N GLY A 359 82.05 -15.74 135.05
CA GLY A 359 82.01 -17.03 135.73
C GLY A 359 83.38 -17.49 136.23
N THR A 360 84.45 -17.31 135.45
CA THR A 360 85.82 -17.61 135.89
C THR A 360 86.31 -16.61 136.93
N TYR A 361 86.00 -15.32 136.80
CA TYR A 361 86.33 -14.30 137.79
C TYR A 361 85.63 -14.57 139.15
N LEU A 362 84.34 -14.90 139.13
CA LEU A 362 83.63 -15.30 140.34
C LEU A 362 84.21 -16.57 140.94
N ARG A 363 84.59 -17.56 140.11
CA ARG A 363 85.18 -18.81 140.57
C ARG A 363 86.56 -18.63 141.20
N THR A 364 87.42 -17.79 140.63
CA THR A 364 88.76 -17.51 141.18
C THR A 364 88.67 -16.70 142.49
N LEU A 365 87.74 -15.75 142.60
CA LEU A 365 87.48 -15.08 143.88
C LEU A 365 86.98 -16.05 144.95
N LEU A 366 86.09 -16.98 144.59
CA LEU A 366 85.55 -17.99 145.52
C LEU A 366 86.63 -18.99 145.97
N GLU A 367 87.55 -19.39 145.09
CA GLU A 367 88.67 -20.28 145.42
C GLU A 367 89.73 -19.58 146.30
N ALA A 368 90.00 -18.28 146.07
CA ALA A 368 90.93 -17.51 146.90
C ALA A 368 90.42 -17.28 148.34
N LEU A 369 89.11 -17.31 148.55
CA LEU A 369 88.45 -17.09 149.85
C LEU A 369 88.06 -18.39 150.58
N GLY A 370 88.63 -19.53 150.18
CA GLY A 370 88.46 -20.81 150.89
C GLY A 370 87.03 -21.37 150.88
N GLY A 371 86.18 -20.91 149.95
CA GLY A 371 84.81 -21.41 149.80
C GLY A 371 83.74 -20.78 150.68
N ASP A 372 84.04 -19.68 151.40
CA ASP A 372 83.06 -19.00 152.26
C ASP A 372 82.26 -17.92 151.50
N TYR A 373 81.02 -18.25 151.13
CA TYR A 373 80.14 -17.39 150.31
C TYR A 373 79.68 -16.11 151.04
N ALA A 374 79.79 -16.06 152.38
CA ALA A 374 79.31 -14.94 153.18
C ALA A 374 80.21 -13.68 153.09
N ALA A 375 81.47 -13.82 152.68
CA ALA A 375 82.43 -12.71 152.53
C ALA A 375 82.42 -12.04 151.14
N LEU A 376 81.63 -12.56 150.19
CA LEU A 376 81.66 -12.15 148.77
C LEU A 376 80.53 -11.17 148.40
N ARG A 377 79.75 -10.69 149.37
CA ARG A 377 78.48 -9.95 149.15
C ARG A 377 78.47 -8.51 149.67
N ASP A 378 79.62 -7.90 149.95
CA ASP A 378 79.73 -6.45 150.19
C ASP A 378 80.45 -5.75 149.03
#